data_AF-A0A4S2SV84-F1
#
_entry.id   AF-A0A4S2SV84-F1
#
_cell.length_a   1.000
_cell.length_b   1.000
_cell.length_c   1.000
_cell.angle_alpha   90.00
_cell.angle_beta   90.00
_cell.angle_gamma   90.00
#
_symmetry.space_group_name_H-M   'P 1'
#
loop_
_entity.id
_entity.type
_entity.pdbx_description
1 polymer ?
#
loop_
_entity_poly.entity_id
_entity_poly.type
_entity_poly.pdbx_seq_one_letter_code
_entity_poly.pdbx_strand_id
1 'polypeptide(L)'
;MKEHLRYCQEPGDNWDRPDGDWGEGSPDNGETLQERRNANFCYRLGSLALSQGDLRPAEGWLTMAMKAHHPGAWFRCAALVSRRGYRLFGGDGPQAYFRYLIEGAADRGHGDARQILLLLRDRSAKPLFESWEDPIFGPEILYALRSVLREQ
;
A
#
# COMPACT_ATOMS: atom_id res chain seq x y z
N MET A 1 10.26 23.75 -10.08
CA MET A 1 8.78 23.63 -10.17
C MET A 1 8.36 23.00 -11.51
N LYS A 2 8.98 21.88 -11.92
CA LYS A 2 8.65 21.20 -13.20
C LYS A 2 8.59 19.66 -13.11
N GLU A 3 8.87 19.06 -11.96
CA GLU A 3 8.88 17.59 -11.84
C GLU A 3 7.55 16.97 -11.38
N HIS A 4 6.65 17.75 -10.78
CA HIS A 4 5.36 17.22 -10.31
C HIS A 4 4.33 16.97 -11.42
N LEU A 5 4.56 17.50 -12.63
CA LEU A 5 3.66 17.31 -13.79
C LEU A 5 3.97 16.04 -14.59
N ARG A 6 5.02 15.29 -14.25
CA ARG A 6 5.27 13.95 -14.82
C ARG A 6 4.37 12.85 -14.25
N TYR A 7 3.65 13.13 -13.16
CA TYR A 7 2.78 12.16 -12.48
C TYR A 7 1.54 11.73 -13.28
N CYS A 8 1.26 12.34 -14.44
CA CYS A 8 0.08 12.04 -15.25
C CYS A 8 0.38 11.32 -16.58
N GLN A 9 1.64 10.95 -16.87
CA GLN A 9 2.01 10.42 -18.20
C GLN A 9 2.97 9.22 -18.22
N GLU A 10 3.33 8.65 -17.07
CA GLU A 10 3.95 7.31 -17.01
C GLU A 10 2.87 6.25 -16.72
N PRO A 11 3.10 4.94 -16.97
CA PRO A 11 2.06 3.92 -16.90
C PRO A 11 1.35 4.07 -15.56
N GLY A 12 0.03 4.28 -15.62
CA GLY A 12 -0.76 4.65 -14.45
C GLY A 12 -0.45 3.75 -13.28
N ASP A 13 -0.39 4.34 -12.09
CA ASP A 13 -0.33 3.61 -10.84
C ASP A 13 -1.24 2.37 -10.93
N ASN A 14 -0.67 1.17 -10.76
CA ASN A 14 -1.39 -0.10 -10.97
C ASN A 14 -2.66 -0.17 -10.11
N TRP A 15 -2.76 0.62 -9.05
CA TRP A 15 -3.91 0.66 -8.17
C TRP A 15 -4.80 1.90 -8.33
N ASP A 16 -4.53 2.81 -9.27
CA ASP A 16 -5.49 3.85 -9.71
C ASP A 16 -6.52 3.25 -10.70
N ARG A 17 -7.26 2.24 -10.23
CA ARG A 17 -8.22 1.47 -11.04
C ARG A 17 -9.45 1.04 -10.21
N PRO A 18 -10.47 1.92 -10.06
CA PRO A 18 -11.66 1.62 -9.25
C PRO A 18 -12.55 0.51 -9.81
N ASP A 19 -12.40 0.18 -11.09
CA ASP A 19 -13.07 -0.91 -11.81
C ASP A 19 -12.25 -2.20 -11.87
N GLY A 20 -11.00 -2.17 -11.37
CA GLY A 20 -10.10 -3.31 -11.33
C GLY A 20 -10.50 -4.38 -10.31
N ASP A 21 -9.84 -5.52 -10.40
CA ASP A 21 -9.95 -6.60 -9.41
C ASP A 21 -9.20 -6.21 -8.12
N TRP A 22 -9.95 -6.16 -7.01
CA TRP A 22 -9.46 -5.86 -5.67
C TRP A 22 -9.47 -7.12 -4.78
N GLY A 23 -9.35 -8.31 -5.36
CA GLY A 23 -9.40 -9.62 -4.69
C GLY A 23 -10.81 -10.18 -4.50
N GLU A 24 -11.81 -9.30 -4.52
CA GLU A 24 -13.25 -9.64 -4.53
C GLU A 24 -13.83 -9.69 -5.96
N GLY A 25 -12.98 -9.50 -6.99
CA GLY A 25 -13.41 -9.33 -8.38
C GLY A 25 -13.73 -7.88 -8.75
N SER A 26 -14.18 -7.69 -9.99
CA SER A 26 -14.68 -6.42 -10.50
C SER A 26 -16.02 -6.05 -9.86
N PRO A 27 -16.35 -4.75 -9.72
CA PRO A 27 -17.63 -4.35 -9.13
C PRO A 27 -18.79 -4.89 -9.97
N ASP A 28 -19.77 -5.51 -9.32
CA ASP A 28 -20.92 -6.18 -9.94
C ASP A 28 -22.12 -5.24 -10.16
N ASN A 29 -22.09 -4.05 -9.54
CA ASN A 29 -23.13 -3.03 -9.63
C ASN A 29 -22.55 -1.60 -9.56
N GLY A 30 -23.41 -0.61 -9.86
CA GLY A 30 -23.02 0.80 -9.92
C GLY A 30 -22.76 1.46 -8.55
N GLU A 31 -23.41 1.01 -7.48
CA GLU A 31 -23.21 1.51 -6.13
C GLU A 31 -21.82 1.12 -5.61
N THR A 32 -21.46 -0.16 -5.74
CA THR A 32 -20.12 -0.68 -5.43
C THR A 32 -19.05 0.03 -6.26
N LEU A 33 -19.29 0.30 -7.56
CA LEU A 33 -18.33 1.07 -8.37
C LEU A 33 -18.15 2.51 -7.85
N GLN A 34 -19.21 3.16 -7.37
CA GLN A 34 -19.13 4.52 -6.83
C GLN A 34 -18.35 4.56 -5.51
N GLU A 35 -18.56 3.57 -4.63
CA GLU A 35 -17.77 3.40 -3.41
C GLU A 35 -16.29 3.19 -3.74
N ARG A 36 -15.98 2.33 -4.73
CA ARG A 36 -14.61 2.11 -5.19
C ARG A 36 -13.99 3.37 -5.80
N ARG A 37 -14.75 4.18 -6.55
CA ARG A 37 -14.28 5.49 -7.05
C ARG A 37 -13.95 6.45 -5.92
N ASN A 38 -14.77 6.51 -4.89
CA ASN A 38 -14.52 7.34 -3.71
C ASN A 38 -13.26 6.85 -2.96
N ALA A 39 -13.11 5.54 -2.78
CA ALA A 39 -11.93 4.94 -2.18
C ALA A 39 -10.67 5.22 -3.01
N ASN A 40 -10.76 5.13 -4.34
CA ASN A 40 -9.67 5.44 -5.26
C ASN A 40 -9.29 6.93 -5.23
N PHE A 41 -10.26 7.83 -5.10
CA PHE A 41 -10.00 9.25 -4.90
C PHE A 41 -9.21 9.51 -3.61
N CYS A 42 -9.64 8.92 -2.49
CA CYS A 42 -8.91 8.97 -1.23
C CYS A 42 -7.50 8.38 -1.35
N TYR A 43 -7.36 7.25 -2.06
CA TYR A 43 -6.07 6.63 -2.32
C TYR A 43 -5.12 7.58 -3.04
N ARG A 44 -5.57 8.23 -4.12
CA ARG A 44 -4.76 9.20 -4.88
C ARG A 44 -4.31 10.39 -4.03
N LEU A 45 -5.23 10.98 -3.26
CA LEU A 45 -4.88 12.10 -2.36
C LEU A 45 -3.90 11.68 -1.27
N GLY A 46 -4.12 10.53 -0.66
CA GLY A 46 -3.24 9.99 0.38
C GLY A 46 -1.85 9.65 -0.16
N SER A 47 -1.80 9.14 -1.38
CA SER A 47 -0.54 8.81 -2.06
C SER A 47 0.26 10.06 -2.43
N LEU A 48 -0.42 11.10 -2.91
CA LEU A 48 0.20 12.39 -3.16
C LEU A 48 0.78 12.97 -1.86
N ALA A 49 -0.01 13.03 -0.78
CA ALA A 49 0.45 13.51 0.52
C ALA A 49 1.64 12.68 1.04
N LEU A 50 1.58 11.35 0.91
CA LEU A 50 2.67 10.46 1.32
C LEU A 50 3.94 10.73 0.50
N SER A 51 3.83 10.91 -0.82
CA SER A 51 4.98 11.23 -1.69
C SER A 51 5.63 12.56 -1.32
N GLN A 52 4.85 13.53 -0.83
CA GLN A 52 5.33 14.84 -0.35
C GLN A 52 5.87 14.80 1.08
N GLY A 53 5.79 13.65 1.76
CA GLY A 53 6.21 13.52 3.15
C GLY A 53 5.21 14.10 4.16
N ASP A 54 4.01 14.48 3.74
CA ASP A 54 2.98 14.99 4.65
C ASP A 54 2.20 13.82 5.28
N LEU A 55 2.79 13.27 6.36
CA LEU A 55 2.35 12.00 6.95
C LEU A 55 0.96 12.08 7.62
N ARG A 56 0.51 13.27 8.04
CA ARG A 56 -0.81 13.42 8.70
C ARG A 56 -1.97 13.35 7.70
N PRO A 57 -2.00 14.15 6.62
CA PRO A 57 -2.99 13.98 5.56
C PRO A 57 -2.89 12.63 4.87
N ALA A 58 -1.67 12.11 4.66
CA ALA A 58 -1.48 10.77 4.10
C ALA A 58 -2.21 9.71 4.93
N GLU A 59 -2.05 9.73 6.25
CA GLU A 59 -2.77 8.85 7.17
C GLU A 59 -4.29 8.94 7.01
N GLY A 60 -4.84 10.15 7.04
CA GLY A 60 -6.29 10.35 6.95
C GLY A 60 -6.87 9.77 5.66
N TRP A 61 -6.30 10.16 4.51
CA TRP A 61 -6.78 9.74 3.21
C TRP A 61 -6.55 8.24 2.94
N LEU A 62 -5.36 7.72 3.22
CA LEU A 62 -5.06 6.30 3.02
C LEU A 62 -5.89 5.41 3.93
N THR A 63 -6.14 5.82 5.19
CA THR A 63 -6.99 5.05 6.11
C THR A 63 -8.44 4.97 5.61
N MET A 64 -8.98 6.05 5.03
CA MET A 64 -10.33 6.00 4.43
C MET A 64 -10.39 5.04 3.24
N ALA A 65 -9.39 5.08 2.34
CA ALA A 65 -9.31 4.14 1.22
C ALA A 65 -9.11 2.69 1.69
N MET A 66 -8.27 2.46 2.69
CA MET A 66 -8.02 1.15 3.29
C MET A 66 -9.29 0.55 3.92
N LYS A 67 -10.06 1.37 4.66
CA LYS A 67 -11.35 0.98 5.25
C LYS A 67 -12.39 0.61 4.18
N ALA A 68 -12.29 1.20 2.99
CA ALA A 68 -13.07 0.85 1.81
C ALA A 68 -12.39 -0.22 0.94
N HIS A 69 -11.48 -1.01 1.52
CA HIS A 69 -10.86 -2.19 0.90
C HIS A 69 -9.99 -1.90 -0.34
N HIS A 70 -9.45 -0.68 -0.48
CA HIS A 70 -8.57 -0.36 -1.60
C HIS A 70 -7.19 -1.05 -1.48
N PRO A 71 -6.78 -1.96 -2.39
CA PRO A 71 -5.59 -2.79 -2.24
C PRO A 71 -4.29 -1.98 -2.11
N GLY A 72 -4.10 -0.99 -2.98
CA GLY A 72 -2.94 -0.09 -2.92
C GLY A 72 -2.89 0.77 -1.65
N ALA A 73 -4.04 1.04 -1.01
CA ALA A 73 -4.07 1.87 0.20
C ALA A 73 -3.59 1.06 1.42
N TRP A 74 -4.00 -0.21 1.51
CA TRP A 74 -3.45 -1.15 2.50
C TRP A 74 -1.92 -1.21 2.41
N PHE A 75 -1.39 -1.33 1.19
CA PHE A 75 0.04 -1.38 0.96
C PHE A 75 0.75 -0.07 1.32
N ARG A 76 0.23 1.09 0.89
CA ARG A 76 0.83 2.40 1.22
C ARG A 76 0.67 2.80 2.69
N CYS A 77 -0.32 2.26 3.41
CA CYS A 77 -0.37 2.35 4.87
C CYS A 77 0.83 1.64 5.52
N ALA A 78 1.37 0.56 4.94
CA ALA A 78 2.57 -0.09 5.46
C ALA A 78 3.81 0.80 5.31
N ALA A 79 3.93 1.54 4.20
CA ALA A 79 4.96 2.57 4.02
C ALA A 79 4.81 3.70 5.05
N LEU A 80 3.59 4.20 5.27
CA LEU A 80 3.30 5.22 6.28
C LEU A 80 3.75 4.79 7.69
N VAL A 81 3.45 3.56 8.10
CA VAL A 81 3.87 2.98 9.39
C VAL A 81 5.39 2.91 9.48
N SER A 82 6.06 2.50 8.39
CA SER A 82 7.52 2.42 8.32
C SER A 82 8.18 3.80 8.50
N ARG A 83 7.55 4.87 7.98
CA ARG A 83 8.07 6.26 8.08
C ARG A 83 7.82 6.93 9.42
N ARG A 84 6.59 6.83 9.97
CA ARG A 84 6.26 7.50 11.25
C ARG A 84 6.86 6.82 12.47
N GLY A 85 7.37 5.61 12.27
CA GLY A 85 7.76 4.76 13.36
C GLY A 85 6.55 4.02 13.93
N TYR A 86 6.80 2.75 14.05
CA TYR A 86 6.20 1.70 14.85
C TYR A 86 5.47 1.99 16.17
N ARG A 87 5.59 3.18 16.75
CA ARG A 87 5.12 3.47 18.12
C ARG A 87 3.69 4.00 18.23
N LEU A 88 3.02 4.27 17.10
CA LEU A 88 1.72 4.95 17.09
C LEU A 88 0.51 4.02 17.12
N PHE A 89 0.69 2.72 16.87
CA PHE A 89 -0.41 1.74 16.84
C PHE A 89 -0.15 0.70 17.94
N GLY A 90 -0.85 0.84 19.08
CA GLY A 90 -0.68 -0.03 20.24
C GLY A 90 -1.09 -1.49 19.97
N GLY A 91 -0.44 -2.43 20.69
CA GLY A 91 -0.60 -3.88 20.56
C GLY A 91 0.62 -4.56 19.92
N ASP A 92 1.00 -5.74 20.43
CA ASP A 92 2.04 -6.75 20.01
C ASP A 92 3.33 -6.31 19.30
N GLY A 93 3.61 -5.01 19.28
CA GLY A 93 4.70 -4.41 18.56
C GLY A 93 4.37 -4.08 17.10
N PRO A 94 5.11 -3.13 16.52
CA PRO A 94 4.93 -2.66 15.14
C PRO A 94 4.91 -3.68 14.03
N GLN A 95 5.61 -4.78 14.24
CA GLN A 95 5.77 -5.83 13.25
C GLN A 95 4.45 -6.54 13.01
N ALA A 96 3.60 -6.65 14.05
CA ALA A 96 2.26 -7.20 13.94
C ALA A 96 1.37 -6.31 13.05
N TYR A 97 1.40 -4.98 13.27
CA TYR A 97 0.59 -4.06 12.47
C TYR A 97 1.09 -3.96 11.02
N PHE A 98 2.40 -3.92 10.81
CA PHE A 98 2.98 -4.00 9.46
C PHE A 98 2.55 -5.28 8.75
N ARG A 99 2.65 -6.45 9.41
CA ARG A 99 2.20 -7.73 8.84
C ARG A 99 0.72 -7.70 8.48
N TYR A 100 -0.13 -7.20 9.37
CA TYR A 100 -1.57 -7.04 9.13
C TYR A 100 -1.85 -6.21 7.87
N LEU A 101 -1.11 -5.13 7.66
CA LEU A 101 -1.28 -4.28 6.46
C LEU A 101 -0.86 -5.01 5.18
N ILE A 102 0.26 -5.74 5.21
CA ILE A 102 0.74 -6.52 4.07
C ILE A 102 -0.21 -7.69 3.76
N GLU A 103 -0.70 -8.41 4.77
CA GLU A 103 -1.70 -9.48 4.60
C GLU A 103 -2.98 -8.92 3.99
N GLY A 104 -3.51 -7.83 4.53
CA GLY A 104 -4.72 -7.20 4.00
C GLY A 104 -4.59 -6.71 2.56
N ALA A 105 -3.40 -6.25 2.14
CA ALA A 105 -3.12 -5.92 0.74
C ALA A 105 -3.02 -7.18 -0.14
N ALA A 106 -2.34 -8.22 0.34
CA ALA A 106 -2.14 -9.47 -0.37
C ALA A 106 -3.47 -10.21 -0.63
N ASP A 107 -4.36 -10.27 0.38
CA ASP A 107 -5.70 -10.86 0.29
C ASP A 107 -6.57 -10.14 -0.76
N ARG A 108 -6.26 -8.86 -1.02
CA ARG A 108 -6.94 -8.02 -2.02
C ARG A 108 -6.24 -8.00 -3.38
N GLY A 109 -5.38 -8.99 -3.61
CA GLY A 109 -4.74 -9.21 -4.90
C GLY A 109 -3.45 -8.42 -5.12
N HIS A 110 -2.94 -7.67 -4.14
CA HIS A 110 -1.69 -6.93 -4.32
C HIS A 110 -0.50 -7.88 -4.46
N GLY A 111 0.09 -7.94 -5.66
CA GLY A 111 1.22 -8.78 -6.04
C GLY A 111 2.47 -8.50 -5.22
N ASP A 112 2.87 -7.23 -5.08
CA ASP A 112 4.04 -6.87 -4.27
C ASP A 112 3.86 -7.30 -2.80
N ALA A 113 2.67 -7.09 -2.25
CA ALA A 113 2.33 -7.52 -0.90
C ALA A 113 2.41 -9.04 -0.75
N ARG A 114 1.92 -9.81 -1.73
CA ARG A 114 2.05 -11.28 -1.75
C ARG A 114 3.51 -11.73 -1.73
N GLN A 115 4.38 -11.09 -2.52
CA GLN A 115 5.82 -11.39 -2.52
C GLN A 115 6.47 -11.04 -1.17
N ILE A 116 6.12 -9.89 -0.57
CA ILE A 116 6.64 -9.48 0.74
C ILE A 116 6.13 -10.42 1.85
N LEU A 117 4.89 -10.91 1.75
CA LEU A 117 4.33 -11.85 2.71
C LEU A 117 5.09 -13.19 2.73
N LEU A 118 5.58 -13.66 1.58
CA LEU A 118 6.46 -14.84 1.54
C LEU A 118 7.72 -14.62 2.37
N LEU A 119 8.35 -13.44 2.28
CA LEU A 119 9.54 -13.11 3.07
C LEU A 119 9.23 -12.99 4.57
N LEU A 120 8.04 -12.52 4.94
CA LEU A 120 7.59 -12.47 6.33
C LEU A 120 7.36 -13.86 6.94
N ARG A 121 6.99 -14.85 6.12
CA ARG A 121 6.78 -16.25 6.52
C ARG A 121 8.08 -17.04 6.53
N ASP A 122 8.92 -16.84 5.52
CA ASP A 122 10.22 -17.49 5.36
C ASP A 122 11.29 -16.44 5.03
N ARG A 123 12.17 -16.15 6.00
CA ARG A 123 13.24 -15.15 5.85
C ARG A 123 14.27 -15.53 4.78
N SER A 124 14.35 -16.80 4.40
CA SER A 124 15.24 -17.30 3.35
C SER A 124 14.63 -17.22 1.96
N ALA A 125 13.32 -16.96 1.86
CA ALA A 125 12.63 -16.81 0.59
C ALA A 125 13.27 -15.70 -0.24
N LYS A 126 13.40 -15.97 -1.54
CA LYS A 126 13.81 -15.00 -2.54
C LYS A 126 12.56 -14.51 -3.26
N PRO A 127 11.91 -13.42 -2.79
CA PRO A 127 10.75 -12.88 -3.50
C PRO A 127 11.16 -12.48 -4.92
N LEU A 128 10.29 -12.80 -5.87
CA LEU A 128 10.50 -12.51 -7.28
C LEU A 128 9.74 -11.24 -7.63
N PHE A 129 10.45 -10.12 -7.61
CA PHE A 129 9.94 -8.85 -8.13
C PHE A 129 10.43 -8.70 -9.56
N GLU A 130 9.76 -9.34 -10.52
CA GLU A 130 10.04 -9.14 -11.96
C GLU A 130 9.68 -7.71 -12.40
N SER A 131 8.59 -7.18 -11.82
CA SER A 131 8.16 -5.79 -11.91
C SER A 131 7.38 -5.44 -10.64
N TRP A 132 7.47 -4.18 -10.19
CA TRP A 132 6.69 -3.68 -9.06
C TRP A 132 5.33 -3.17 -9.53
N GLU A 133 4.26 -3.55 -8.82
CA GLU A 133 2.95 -2.92 -8.99
C GLU A 133 2.93 -1.50 -8.38
N ASP A 134 3.67 -1.30 -7.29
CA ASP A 134 3.94 -0.01 -6.67
C ASP A 134 5.46 0.28 -6.66
N PRO A 135 6.01 0.81 -7.76
CA PRO A 135 7.45 1.03 -7.89
C PRO A 135 7.98 2.13 -6.95
N ILE A 136 7.09 2.96 -6.40
CA ILE A 136 7.47 4.10 -5.56
C ILE A 136 7.65 3.62 -4.11
N PHE A 137 6.66 2.89 -3.57
CA PHE A 137 6.64 2.53 -2.15
C PHE A 137 7.05 1.07 -1.89
N GLY A 138 6.96 0.19 -2.90
CA GLY A 138 7.34 -1.21 -2.76
C GLY A 138 8.79 -1.44 -2.31
N PRO A 139 9.80 -0.84 -2.98
CA PRO A 139 11.19 -0.95 -2.56
C PRO A 139 11.44 -0.38 -1.15
N GLU A 140 10.75 0.69 -0.79
CA GLU A 140 10.86 1.32 0.54
C GLU A 140 10.37 0.37 1.64
N ILE A 141 9.19 -0.20 1.46
CA ILE A 141 8.58 -1.17 2.39
C ILE A 141 9.51 -2.38 2.56
N LEU A 142 10.03 -2.92 1.46
CA LEU A 142 10.96 -4.05 1.50
C LEU A 142 12.26 -3.71 2.23
N TYR A 143 12.80 -2.49 2.01
CA TYR A 143 14.00 -2.03 2.70
C TYR A 143 13.76 -1.89 4.20
N ALA A 144 12.65 -1.27 4.61
CA ALA A 144 12.28 -1.12 6.01
C ALA A 144 12.14 -2.48 6.70
N LEU A 145 11.47 -3.44 6.04
CA LEU A 145 11.32 -4.80 6.55
C LEU A 145 12.69 -5.49 6.74
N ARG A 146 13.56 -5.45 5.74
CA ARG A 146 14.89 -6.07 5.82
C ARG A 146 15.75 -5.46 6.92
N SER A 147 15.64 -4.15 7.15
CA SER A 147 16.36 -3.50 8.25
C SER A 147 15.90 -4.03 9.60
N VAL A 148 14.59 -4.13 9.82
CA VAL A 148 14.02 -4.71 11.06
C VAL A 148 14.43 -6.17 11.25
N LEU A 149 14.48 -6.96 10.17
CA LEU A 149 14.86 -8.38 10.25
C LEU A 149 16.35 -8.61 10.54
N ARG A 150 17.22 -7.63 10.27
CA ARG A 150 18.66 -7.70 10.57
C ARG A 150 19.01 -7.28 12.00
N GLU A 151 18.15 -6.52 12.64
CA GLU A 151 18.34 -6.01 14.01
C GLU A 151 17.86 -6.99 15.10
N GLN A 152 17.34 -8.16 14.72
CA GLN A 152 16.91 -9.26 15.59
C GLN A 152 17.85 -10.46 15.46
#